data_AF-A0A6G7ZTF1-F1
#
_entry.id   AF-A0A6G7ZTF1-F1
#
_cell.length_a   1.000
_cell.length_b   1.000
_cell.length_c   1.000
_cell.angle_alpha   90.00
_cell.angle_beta   90.00
_cell.angle_gamma   90.00
#
_symmetry.space_group_name_H-M   'P 1'
#
loop_
_entity.id
_entity.type
_entity.pdbx_description
1 polymer ?
#
loop_
_entity_poly.entity_id
_entity_poly.type
_entity_poly.pdbx_seq_one_letter_code
_entity_poly.pdbx_strand_id
1 'polypeptide(L)'
;MRQVFTSPRLENVEAVAALLREADIEVKITEGRSYRGNRRGNFSYRAGEESGPQPAVWIVRADDQPRGRQLLREAGLLDSSRIGESSYLPLSVLDHDKDTQASSKAGRAMRIKLGLLVAILAVIGLMVFGLRKHEPALPAPTRATAPPQNPVPTITPQSVEDVPVYRAKVPTALAKLLVERELAERTPAQACIAIDGKDPPAAFMQGLQHAAKTALSPASACPGDGALDIDVHEYMTDGSGRGTVQLARDADAAQAVEVERNGEAWRVLRMR
;
A
#
# COMPACT_ATOMS: atom_id res chain seq x y z
N MET A 1 28.28 21.35 15.95
CA MET A 1 27.41 20.29 16.51
C MET A 1 26.79 19.48 15.38
N ARG A 2 26.69 18.16 15.51
CA ARG A 2 26.08 17.28 14.49
C ARG A 2 25.08 16.32 15.13
N GLN A 3 23.92 16.15 14.50
CA GLN A 3 22.88 15.23 14.96
C GLN A 3 23.35 13.79 14.77
N VAL A 4 23.12 12.95 15.77
CA VAL A 4 23.50 11.53 15.73
C VAL A 4 22.33 10.57 15.93
N PHE A 5 21.28 11.01 16.61
CA PHE A 5 20.12 10.19 16.89
C PHE A 5 18.86 11.06 17.04
N THR A 6 17.72 10.56 16.58
CA THR A 6 16.39 11.19 16.74
C THR A 6 15.38 10.11 17.07
N SER A 7 14.43 10.43 17.95
CA SER A 7 13.34 9.51 18.26
C SER A 7 12.10 10.28 18.68
N PRO A 8 10.89 9.81 18.31
CA PRO A 8 9.65 10.37 18.84
C PRO A 8 9.51 10.18 20.36
N ARG A 9 10.26 9.23 20.96
CA ARG A 9 10.24 8.99 22.40
C ARG A 9 11.42 9.68 23.06
N LEU A 10 11.12 10.65 23.92
CA LEU A 10 12.12 11.44 24.62
C LEU A 10 13.00 10.58 25.54
N GLU A 11 12.44 9.52 26.13
CA GLU A 11 13.18 8.58 26.99
C GLU A 11 14.32 7.91 26.25
N ASN A 12 14.12 7.57 24.97
CA ASN A 12 15.16 6.97 24.14
C ASN A 12 16.30 7.95 23.88
N VAL A 13 15.96 9.22 23.62
CA VAL A 13 16.93 10.30 23.39
C VAL A 13 17.73 10.60 24.66
N GLU A 14 17.08 10.58 25.82
CA GLU A 14 17.73 10.73 27.13
C GLU A 14 18.69 9.56 27.43
N ALA A 15 18.27 8.32 27.17
CA ALA A 15 19.10 7.13 27.35
C ALA A 15 20.33 7.14 26.44
N VAL A 16 20.17 7.52 25.17
CA VAL A 16 21.27 7.66 24.21
C VAL A 16 22.23 8.76 24.64
N ALA A 17 21.71 9.89 25.11
CA ALA A 17 22.55 10.97 25.62
C ALA A 17 23.31 10.57 26.89
N ALA A 18 22.71 9.76 27.78
CA ALA A 18 23.40 9.22 28.95
C ALA A 18 24.55 8.28 28.54
N LEU A 19 24.31 7.36 27.60
CA LEU A 19 25.33 6.46 27.06
C LEU A 19 26.52 7.22 26.43
N LEU A 20 26.25 8.30 25.69
CA LEU A 20 27.32 9.10 25.11
C LEU A 20 28.10 9.90 26.17
N ARG A 21 27.43 10.40 27.21
CA ARG A 21 28.11 11.10 28.32
C ARG A 21 28.98 10.16 29.16
N GLU A 22 28.55 8.92 29.35
CA GLU A 22 29.34 7.89 30.05
C GLU A 22 30.65 7.59 29.32
N ALA A 23 30.65 7.74 27.99
CA ALA A 23 31.86 7.62 27.16
C ALA A 23 32.69 8.92 27.06
N ASP A 24 32.41 9.92 27.92
CA ASP A 24 33.05 11.24 27.96
C ASP A 24 32.84 12.07 26.67
N ILE A 25 31.69 11.90 26.01
CA ILE A 25 31.32 12.65 24.80
C ILE A 25 30.32 13.76 25.16
N GLU A 26 30.65 14.99 24.80
CA GLU A 26 29.83 16.16 25.07
C GLU A 26 28.60 16.21 24.13
N VAL A 27 27.39 16.14 24.70
CA VAL A 27 26.12 16.07 23.96
C VAL A 27 25.08 17.09 24.40
N LYS A 28 24.30 17.58 23.44
CA LYS A 28 23.16 18.48 23.63
C LYS A 28 21.88 17.81 23.14
N ILE A 29 20.83 17.87 23.95
CA ILE A 29 19.48 17.42 23.57
C ILE A 29 18.68 18.63 23.07
N THR A 30 18.06 18.50 21.91
CA THR A 30 17.06 19.46 21.40
C THR A 30 15.67 18.89 21.60
N GLU A 31 14.66 19.75 21.79
CA GLU A 31 13.29 19.34 22.11
C GLU A 31 13.21 18.39 23.32
N GLY A 32 14.11 18.60 24.30
CA GLY A 32 14.12 17.86 25.56
C GLY A 32 12.96 18.25 26.48
N ARG A 33 12.98 17.79 27.75
CA ARG A 33 12.02 18.23 28.77
C ARG A 33 12.18 19.73 29.01
N SER A 34 11.49 20.56 28.22
CA SER A 34 11.41 21.99 28.51
C SER A 34 10.53 22.20 29.75
N TYR A 35 10.81 23.27 30.49
CA TYR A 35 10.14 23.68 31.73
C TYR A 35 8.59 23.76 31.61
N ARG A 36 8.01 23.73 30.41
CA ARG A 36 6.57 23.64 30.19
C ARG A 36 6.06 22.19 30.21
N GLY A 37 6.03 21.64 31.42
CA GLY A 37 5.00 20.74 31.96
C GLY A 37 4.40 19.66 31.06
N ASN A 38 4.91 18.43 31.22
CA ASN A 38 4.17 17.19 31.49
C ASN A 38 2.88 16.85 30.68
N ARG A 39 2.63 17.42 29.51
CA ARG A 39 1.63 16.87 28.59
C ARG A 39 2.28 15.69 27.87
N ARG A 40 2.09 14.49 28.41
CA ARG A 40 2.33 13.24 27.69
C ARG A 40 1.35 13.23 26.51
N GLY A 41 1.79 13.71 25.35
CA GLY A 41 1.08 13.46 24.11
C GLY A 41 1.12 11.95 23.89
N ASN A 42 -0.02 11.28 23.95
CA ASN A 42 -0.08 9.86 23.65
C ASN A 42 0.41 9.67 22.21
N PHE A 43 1.44 8.83 22.05
CA PHE A 43 1.95 8.42 20.74
C PHE A 43 0.78 7.86 19.91
N SER A 44 0.38 8.59 18.87
CA SER A 44 -0.72 8.22 18.00
C SER A 44 -0.16 7.70 16.68
N TYR A 45 -0.45 6.44 16.35
CA TYR A 45 -0.14 5.86 15.04
C TYR A 45 -0.92 6.50 13.88
N ARG A 46 -1.94 7.32 14.18
CA ARG A 46 -2.73 8.05 13.18
C ARG A 46 -2.22 9.46 12.90
N ALA A 47 -1.28 9.96 13.71
CA ALA A 47 -0.62 11.23 13.46
C ALA A 47 0.56 10.99 12.49
N GLY A 48 0.24 10.84 11.20
CA GLY A 48 1.24 10.91 10.13
C GLY A 48 1.71 12.35 9.95
N GLU A 49 3.02 12.52 9.72
CA GLU A 49 3.80 13.73 9.36
C GLU A 49 3.60 15.06 10.12
N GLU A 50 2.48 15.30 10.80
CA GLU A 50 2.21 16.48 11.64
C GLU A 50 2.69 16.31 13.11
N SER A 51 3.65 15.41 13.36
CA SER A 51 4.34 15.43 14.66
C SER A 51 5.30 16.60 14.67
N GLY A 52 5.12 17.53 15.62
CA GLY A 52 6.00 18.67 15.85
C GLY A 52 7.49 18.30 16.02
N PRO A 53 8.35 19.29 16.31
CA PRO A 53 9.80 19.09 16.28
C PRO A 53 10.21 17.91 17.19
N GLN A 54 10.93 16.94 16.61
CA GLN A 54 11.27 15.68 17.30
C GLN A 54 12.48 15.85 18.24
N PRO A 55 12.46 15.21 19.41
CA PRO A 55 13.63 15.10 20.28
C PRO A 55 14.83 14.48 19.56
N ALA A 56 15.99 15.12 19.71
CA ALA A 56 17.23 14.67 19.07
C ALA A 56 18.46 14.92 19.92
N VAL A 57 19.46 14.05 19.74
CA VAL A 57 20.79 14.16 20.36
C VAL A 57 21.80 14.69 19.35
N TRP A 58 22.52 15.72 19.76
CA TRP A 58 23.58 16.37 18.99
C TRP A 58 24.90 16.25 19.74
N ILE A 59 25.96 15.84 19.03
CA ILE A 59 27.32 15.90 19.58
C ILE A 59 27.83 17.33 19.40
N VAL A 60 28.35 17.93 20.48
CA VAL A 60 28.79 19.32 20.50
C VAL A 60 30.07 19.48 19.66
N ARG A 61 31.08 18.66 19.98
CA ARG A 61 32.41 18.66 19.35
C ARG A 61 32.41 17.81 18.08
N ALA A 62 33.00 18.33 17.01
CA ALA A 62 33.04 17.60 15.73
C ALA A 62 33.97 16.37 15.81
N ASP A 63 35.04 16.45 16.60
CA ASP A 63 36.06 15.41 16.72
C ASP A 63 35.54 14.14 17.40
N ASP A 64 34.54 14.27 18.28
CA ASP A 64 33.92 13.13 18.97
C ASP A 64 32.87 12.41 18.12
N GLN A 65 32.54 12.92 16.94
CA GLN A 65 31.51 12.37 16.08
C GLN A 65 31.79 10.94 15.59
N PRO A 66 33.00 10.60 15.10
CA PRO A 66 33.31 9.24 14.66
C PRO A 66 33.20 8.23 15.81
N ARG A 67 33.73 8.60 17.00
CA ARG A 67 33.69 7.79 18.21
C ARG A 67 32.27 7.58 18.71
N GLY A 68 31.46 8.65 18.77
CA GLY A 68 30.06 8.55 19.15
C GLY A 68 29.23 7.67 18.21
N ARG A 69 29.43 7.78 16.89
CA ARG A 69 28.77 6.90 15.92
C ARG A 69 29.25 5.46 15.98
N GLN A 70 30.48 5.21 16.39
CA GLN A 70 30.96 3.85 16.64
C GLN A 70 30.25 3.24 17.84
N LEU A 71 30.19 3.96 18.97
CA LEU A 71 29.53 3.48 20.19
C LEU A 71 28.03 3.18 19.95
N LEU A 72 27.34 4.02 19.18
CA LEU A 72 25.93 3.77 18.83
C LEU A 72 25.74 2.54 17.92
N ARG A 73 26.72 2.21 17.06
CA ARG A 73 26.69 0.97 16.26
C ARG A 73 26.92 -0.26 17.14
N GLU A 74 27.87 -0.18 18.07
CA GLU A 74 28.15 -1.25 19.04
C GLU A 74 26.94 -1.53 19.94
N ALA A 75 26.18 -0.48 20.28
CA ALA A 75 24.91 -0.59 21.01
C ALA A 75 23.72 -1.04 20.15
N GLY A 76 23.90 -1.27 18.84
CA GLY A 76 22.83 -1.67 17.92
C GLY A 76 21.80 -0.57 17.62
N LEU A 77 22.11 0.70 17.93
CA LEU A 77 21.22 1.85 17.75
C LEU A 77 21.35 2.52 16.37
N LEU A 78 22.43 2.21 15.64
CA LEU A 78 22.64 2.63 14.26
C LEU A 78 22.90 1.39 13.41
N ASP A 79 22.19 1.29 12.28
CA ASP A 79 22.54 0.32 11.26
C ASP A 79 23.96 0.57 10.77
N SER A 80 24.73 -0.51 10.69
CA SER A 80 26.05 -0.47 10.08
C SER A 80 25.89 0.04 8.65
N SER A 81 26.42 1.24 8.37
CA SER A 81 26.46 1.79 7.02
C SER A 81 27.27 0.92 6.03
N ARG A 82 27.88 -0.19 6.49
CA ARG A 82 28.51 -1.21 5.64
C ARG A 82 27.54 -2.26 5.10
N ILE A 83 26.27 -2.25 5.49
CA ILE A 83 25.22 -3.05 4.84
C ILE A 83 24.90 -2.47 3.44
N GLY A 84 25.25 -1.21 3.17
CA GLY A 84 24.97 -0.51 1.92
C GLY A 84 25.98 -0.63 0.79
N GLU A 85 27.20 -1.14 1.02
CA GLU A 85 28.20 -1.28 -0.07
C GLU A 85 28.30 -2.70 -0.65
N SER A 86 27.63 -3.70 -0.05
CA SER A 86 27.69 -5.08 -0.54
C SER A 86 26.36 -5.84 -0.60
N SER A 87 25.22 -5.20 -0.31
CA SER A 87 23.92 -5.88 -0.35
C SER A 87 22.91 -5.15 -1.22
N TYR A 88 22.88 -5.53 -2.50
CA TYR A 88 21.80 -5.18 -3.45
C TYR A 88 20.51 -6.01 -3.22
N LEU A 89 20.44 -6.78 -2.13
CA LEU A 89 19.26 -7.59 -1.83
C LEU A 89 18.30 -6.82 -0.91
N PRO A 90 16.99 -6.86 -1.17
CA PRO A 90 16.00 -6.34 -0.24
C PRO A 90 16.10 -7.10 1.09
N LEU A 91 16.22 -6.35 2.19
CA LEU A 91 16.34 -6.87 3.57
C LEU A 91 15.22 -7.86 3.95
N SER A 92 14.12 -7.88 3.21
CA SER A 92 13.02 -8.84 3.33
C SER A 92 13.44 -10.30 3.14
N VAL A 93 14.58 -10.57 2.49
CA VAL A 93 15.05 -11.94 2.20
C VAL A 93 15.92 -12.51 3.32
N LEU A 94 16.56 -11.66 4.13
CA LEU A 94 17.46 -12.11 5.22
C LEU A 94 16.71 -12.38 6.54
N ASP A 95 15.46 -11.92 6.67
CA ASP A 95 14.64 -12.16 7.87
C ASP A 95 13.84 -13.48 7.79
N HIS A 96 13.98 -14.23 6.69
CA HIS A 96 13.25 -15.49 6.47
C HIS A 96 13.85 -16.72 7.18
N ASP A 97 15.02 -16.61 7.80
CA ASP A 97 15.68 -17.74 8.48
C ASP A 97 15.23 -17.97 9.93
N LYS A 98 14.29 -17.18 10.47
CA LYS A 98 13.79 -17.35 11.85
C LYS A 98 12.43 -18.04 12.00
N ASP A 99 11.76 -18.41 10.91
CA ASP A 99 10.40 -19.00 10.97
C ASP A 99 10.26 -20.39 10.31
N THR A 100 11.34 -21.18 10.26
CA THR A 100 11.29 -22.57 9.75
C THR A 100 10.81 -23.61 10.78
N GLN A 101 10.13 -23.18 11.86
CA GLN A 101 9.54 -24.10 12.85
C GLN A 101 8.09 -23.76 13.24
N ALA A 102 7.23 -23.42 12.28
CA ALA A 102 5.79 -23.21 12.55
C ALA A 102 4.82 -23.85 11.54
N SER A 103 5.29 -24.76 10.68
CA SER A 103 4.48 -25.38 9.61
C SER A 103 3.29 -26.24 10.10
N SER A 104 3.24 -26.66 11.38
CA SER A 104 2.14 -27.49 11.90
C SER A 104 1.01 -26.73 12.61
N LYS A 105 1.17 -25.43 12.93
CA LYS A 105 0.15 -24.62 13.63
C LYS A 105 -0.83 -23.93 12.68
N ALA A 106 -0.39 -23.49 11.50
CA ALA A 106 -1.23 -22.79 10.54
C ALA A 106 -2.40 -23.65 10.03
N GLY A 107 -2.15 -24.94 9.77
CA GLY A 107 -3.20 -25.89 9.35
C GLY A 107 -4.24 -26.18 10.45
N ARG A 108 -3.85 -26.15 11.73
CA ARG A 108 -4.79 -26.33 12.86
C ARG A 108 -5.65 -25.08 13.07
N ALA A 109 -5.06 -23.89 12.97
CA ALA A 109 -5.80 -22.63 13.09
C ALA A 109 -6.87 -22.48 11.99
N MET A 110 -6.57 -22.91 10.76
CA MET A 110 -7.54 -22.91 9.65
C MET A 110 -8.70 -23.89 9.87
N ARG A 111 -8.42 -25.10 10.40
CA ARG A 111 -9.46 -26.09 10.72
C ARG A 111 -10.38 -25.62 11.86
N ILE A 112 -9.84 -24.93 12.87
CA ILE A 112 -10.63 -24.35 13.97
C ILE A 112 -11.52 -23.20 13.45
N LYS A 113 -10.99 -22.30 12.62
CA LYS A 113 -11.79 -21.24 11.99
C LYS A 113 -12.93 -21.80 11.14
N LEU A 114 -12.68 -22.84 10.36
CA LEU A 114 -13.69 -23.48 9.52
C LEU A 114 -14.78 -24.18 10.38
N GLY A 115 -14.37 -24.90 11.43
CA GLY A 115 -15.31 -25.54 12.35
C GLY A 115 -16.22 -24.55 13.08
N LEU A 116 -15.67 -23.41 13.49
CA LEU A 116 -16.43 -22.33 14.13
C LEU A 116 -17.46 -21.70 13.18
N LEU A 117 -17.11 -21.49 11.90
CA LEU A 117 -18.05 -20.99 10.89
C LEU A 117 -19.22 -21.97 10.65
N VAL A 118 -18.93 -23.27 10.56
CA VAL A 118 -19.97 -24.30 10.42
C VAL A 118 -20.88 -24.35 11.64
N ALA A 119 -20.32 -24.23 12.85
CA ALA A 119 -21.10 -24.18 14.08
C ALA A 119 -22.03 -22.96 14.13
N ILE A 120 -21.55 -21.77 13.74
CA ILE A 120 -22.37 -20.56 13.67
C ILE A 120 -23.51 -20.74 12.65
N LEU A 121 -23.23 -21.29 11.47
CA LEU A 121 -24.28 -21.57 10.47
C LEU A 121 -25.31 -22.60 10.97
N ALA A 122 -24.88 -23.62 11.72
CA ALA A 122 -25.79 -24.60 12.31
C ALA A 122 -26.71 -23.96 13.36
N VAL A 123 -26.18 -23.05 14.21
CA VAL A 123 -26.98 -22.31 15.20
C VAL A 123 -28.00 -21.40 14.51
N ILE A 124 -27.58 -20.66 13.47
CA ILE A 124 -28.49 -19.80 12.69
C ILE A 124 -29.59 -20.63 12.02
N GLY A 125 -29.24 -21.77 11.42
CA GLY A 125 -30.21 -22.69 10.81
C GLY A 125 -31.23 -23.22 11.82
N LEU A 126 -30.78 -23.59 13.03
CA LEU A 126 -31.66 -24.05 14.11
C LEU A 126 -32.61 -22.94 14.59
N MET A 127 -32.12 -21.70 14.69
CA MET A 127 -32.89 -20.54 15.14
C MET A 127 -33.98 -20.15 14.12
N VAL A 128 -33.65 -20.20 12.82
CA VAL A 128 -34.60 -19.92 11.73
C VAL A 128 -35.67 -21.02 11.63
N PHE A 129 -35.34 -22.27 11.94
CA PHE A 129 -36.32 -23.37 11.93
C PHE A 129 -37.25 -23.35 13.17
N GLY A 130 -36.75 -22.88 14.32
CA GLY A 130 -37.54 -22.74 15.55
C GLY A 130 -38.55 -21.58 15.54
N LEU A 131 -38.30 -20.52 14.76
CA LEU A 131 -39.16 -19.33 14.72
C LEU A 131 -40.30 -19.40 13.68
N ARG A 132 -40.44 -20.51 12.92
CA ARG A 132 -41.55 -20.70 11.96
C ARG A 132 -42.90 -21.06 12.58
N LYS A 133 -43.00 -21.10 13.92
CA LYS A 133 -44.27 -21.26 14.62
C LYS A 133 -44.40 -20.18 15.69
N HIS A 134 -44.77 -18.97 15.31
CA HIS A 134 -45.60 -18.07 16.12
C HIS A 134 -45.98 -16.86 15.27
N GLU A 135 -47.24 -16.84 14.84
CA GLU A 135 -47.93 -15.64 14.42
C GLU A 135 -48.82 -15.23 15.60
N PRO A 136 -48.65 -14.01 16.11
CA PRO A 136 -49.81 -13.24 16.53
C PRO A 136 -49.76 -11.80 16.02
N ALA A 137 -50.96 -11.29 15.76
CA ALA A 137 -51.26 -10.01 15.16
C ALA A 137 -51.22 -8.82 16.15
N LEU A 138 -50.75 -7.67 15.64
CA LEU A 138 -51.10 -6.24 15.93
C LEU A 138 -50.96 -5.73 17.39
N PRO A 139 -50.63 -4.43 17.65
CA PRO A 139 -51.16 -3.24 16.96
C PRO A 139 -50.14 -2.11 16.64
N ALA A 140 -50.62 -1.09 15.93
CA ALA A 140 -49.89 0.09 15.49
C ALA A 140 -49.38 0.97 16.65
N PRO A 141 -48.15 1.51 16.60
CA PRO A 141 -47.72 2.56 17.52
C PRO A 141 -48.15 3.95 17.06
N THR A 142 -48.83 4.63 17.96
CA THR A 142 -49.20 6.04 17.99
C THR A 142 -47.99 6.94 17.74
N ARG A 143 -48.14 7.97 16.89
CA ARG A 143 -47.15 9.05 16.75
C ARG A 143 -46.98 9.77 18.10
N ALA A 144 -45.79 9.68 18.67
CA ALA A 144 -45.36 10.56 19.75
C ALA A 144 -44.78 11.85 19.15
N THR A 145 -45.35 12.98 19.54
CA THR A 145 -44.84 14.32 19.25
C THR A 145 -43.55 14.54 20.04
N ALA A 146 -42.45 14.88 19.36
CA ALA A 146 -41.18 15.22 19.99
C ALA A 146 -41.21 16.67 20.55
N PRO A 147 -40.64 16.93 21.74
CA PRO A 147 -40.44 18.29 22.24
C PRO A 147 -39.27 18.98 21.49
N PRO A 148 -39.23 20.34 21.47
CA PRO A 148 -38.21 21.09 20.74
C PRO A 148 -36.82 20.88 21.37
N GLN A 149 -35.89 20.38 20.56
CA GLN A 149 -34.49 20.25 20.93
C GLN A 149 -33.74 21.55 20.60
N ASN A 150 -33.03 22.09 21.60
CA ASN A 150 -32.06 23.16 21.43
C ASN A 150 -30.94 22.72 20.47
N PRO A 151 -30.34 23.64 19.69
CA PRO A 151 -29.33 23.27 18.69
C PRO A 151 -28.06 22.77 19.38
N VAL A 152 -27.78 21.49 19.21
CA VAL A 152 -26.46 20.89 19.47
C VAL A 152 -25.56 21.29 18.29
N PRO A 153 -24.31 21.76 18.50
CA PRO A 153 -23.41 22.06 17.40
C PRO A 153 -23.16 20.80 16.57
N THR A 154 -23.55 20.87 15.30
CA THR A 154 -23.24 19.87 14.28
C THR A 154 -21.72 19.76 14.14
N ILE A 155 -21.16 18.64 14.58
CA ILE A 155 -19.81 18.24 14.17
C ILE A 155 -19.93 17.79 12.73
N THR A 156 -19.54 18.65 11.79
CA THR A 156 -19.38 18.27 10.39
C THR A 156 -18.17 17.33 10.32
N PRO A 157 -18.33 16.04 9.94
CA PRO A 157 -17.17 15.23 9.63
C PRO A 157 -16.48 15.87 8.42
N GLN A 158 -15.24 16.31 8.63
CA GLN A 158 -14.39 16.76 7.53
C GLN A 158 -14.15 15.54 6.64
N SER A 159 -14.72 15.59 5.44
CA SER A 159 -14.43 14.67 4.35
C SER A 159 -12.92 14.62 4.19
N VAL A 160 -12.31 13.44 4.29
CA VAL A 160 -10.88 13.27 3.99
C VAL A 160 -10.69 13.67 2.53
N GLU A 161 -10.04 14.80 2.33
CA GLU A 161 -9.72 15.40 1.04
C GLU A 161 -8.77 14.47 0.26
N ASP A 162 -9.09 14.32 -1.03
CA ASP A 162 -8.27 13.90 -2.16
C ASP A 162 -7.12 12.90 -1.89
N VAL A 163 -7.41 11.62 -2.12
CA VAL A 163 -6.34 10.62 -2.29
C VAL A 163 -5.50 11.05 -3.51
N PRO A 164 -4.20 11.35 -3.36
CA PRO A 164 -3.39 11.85 -4.46
C PRO A 164 -3.27 10.78 -5.55
N VAL A 165 -3.79 11.06 -6.73
CA VAL A 165 -3.68 10.19 -7.90
C VAL A 165 -2.40 10.55 -8.65
N TYR A 166 -1.52 9.56 -8.85
CA TYR A 166 -0.24 9.75 -9.51
C TYR A 166 -0.12 8.93 -10.79
N ARG A 167 0.61 9.48 -11.76
CA ARG A 167 0.90 8.79 -13.02
C ARG A 167 2.05 7.83 -12.78
N ALA A 168 1.79 6.54 -12.98
CA ALA A 168 2.78 5.48 -12.89
C ALA A 168 3.06 4.91 -14.29
N LYS A 169 4.21 4.23 -14.43
CA LYS A 169 4.47 3.42 -15.63
C LYS A 169 3.44 2.29 -15.70
N VAL A 170 2.97 1.96 -16.89
CA VAL A 170 2.02 0.85 -17.08
C VAL A 170 2.70 -0.47 -16.65
N PRO A 171 2.16 -1.19 -15.65
CA PRO A 171 2.69 -2.49 -15.27
C PRO A 171 2.57 -3.49 -16.42
N THR A 172 3.61 -4.28 -16.67
CA THR A 172 3.65 -5.24 -17.78
C THR A 172 2.51 -6.26 -17.73
N ALA A 173 2.15 -6.74 -16.54
CA ALA A 173 1.02 -7.64 -16.36
C ALA A 173 -0.34 -6.99 -16.71
N LEU A 174 -0.48 -5.69 -16.45
CA LEU A 174 -1.68 -4.93 -16.82
C LEU A 174 -1.77 -4.74 -18.34
N ALA A 175 -0.68 -4.28 -18.97
CA ALA A 175 -0.60 -4.13 -20.41
C ALA A 175 -0.91 -5.45 -21.13
N LYS A 176 -0.34 -6.56 -20.64
CA LYS A 176 -0.57 -7.90 -21.18
C LYS A 176 -2.05 -8.25 -21.19
N LEU A 177 -2.73 -8.06 -20.05
CA LEU A 177 -4.15 -8.36 -19.92
C LEU A 177 -5.01 -7.56 -20.90
N LEU A 178 -4.73 -6.27 -21.08
CA LEU A 178 -5.53 -5.42 -21.97
C LEU A 178 -5.29 -5.75 -23.44
N VAL A 179 -4.03 -5.95 -23.83
CA VAL A 179 -3.68 -6.32 -25.20
C VAL A 179 -4.27 -7.68 -25.57
N GLU A 180 -4.09 -8.71 -24.74
CA GLU A 180 -4.63 -10.05 -25.01
C GLU A 180 -6.15 -10.04 -25.14
N ARG A 181 -6.83 -9.22 -24.34
CA ARG A 181 -8.28 -9.04 -24.43
C ARG A 181 -8.70 -8.43 -25.76
N GLU A 182 -8.07 -7.34 -26.19
CA GLU A 182 -8.40 -6.69 -27.48
C GLU A 182 -8.09 -7.60 -28.68
N LEU A 183 -6.98 -8.36 -28.62
CA LEU A 183 -6.65 -9.35 -29.63
C LEU A 183 -7.68 -10.48 -29.69
N ALA A 184 -8.20 -10.92 -28.54
CA ALA A 184 -9.24 -11.95 -28.48
C ALA A 184 -10.61 -11.44 -28.95
N GLU A 185 -10.96 -10.19 -28.66
CA GLU A 185 -12.24 -9.59 -29.05
C GLU A 185 -12.32 -9.29 -30.56
N ARG A 186 -11.25 -8.75 -31.16
CA ARG A 186 -11.24 -8.34 -32.57
C ARG A 186 -10.66 -9.38 -33.53
N THR A 187 -9.77 -10.26 -33.04
CA THR A 187 -9.06 -11.28 -33.84
C THR A 187 -8.44 -10.75 -35.15
N PRO A 188 -7.65 -9.65 -35.09
CA PRO A 188 -7.09 -9.03 -36.29
C PRO A 188 -6.08 -9.96 -36.98
N ALA A 189 -5.88 -9.76 -38.29
CA ALA A 189 -4.82 -10.46 -39.02
C ALA A 189 -3.42 -9.92 -38.64
N GLN A 190 -3.33 -8.63 -38.32
CA GLN A 190 -2.09 -7.95 -37.93
C GLN A 190 -2.41 -6.98 -36.79
N ALA A 191 -1.55 -6.91 -35.77
CA ALA A 191 -1.69 -5.96 -34.68
C ALA A 191 -0.34 -5.33 -34.30
N CYS A 192 -0.39 -4.04 -34.03
CA CYS A 192 0.74 -3.21 -33.65
C CYS A 192 0.56 -2.79 -32.19
N ILE A 193 1.61 -2.97 -31.38
CA ILE A 193 1.50 -2.81 -29.94
C ILE A 193 2.49 -1.76 -29.45
N ALA A 194 1.99 -0.81 -28.66
CA ALA A 194 2.76 0.14 -27.88
C ALA A 194 2.37 0.08 -26.39
N ILE A 195 3.34 0.43 -25.53
CA ILE A 195 3.11 0.64 -24.10
C ILE A 195 3.71 1.99 -23.73
N ASP A 196 2.89 2.88 -23.17
CA ASP A 196 3.27 4.27 -22.89
C ASP A 196 3.88 4.97 -24.13
N GLY A 197 3.33 4.68 -25.33
CA GLY A 197 3.81 5.22 -26.61
C GLY A 197 5.19 4.73 -27.04
N LYS A 198 5.68 3.61 -26.49
CA LYS A 198 6.99 3.02 -26.80
C LYS A 198 6.85 1.57 -27.21
N ASP A 199 7.85 1.09 -27.95
CA ASP A 199 7.93 -0.32 -28.31
C ASP A 199 8.06 -1.20 -27.06
N PRO A 200 7.21 -2.23 -26.92
CA PRO A 200 7.28 -3.15 -25.81
C PRO A 200 8.56 -4.01 -25.89
N PRO A 201 9.08 -4.48 -24.73
CA PRO A 201 10.25 -5.36 -24.72
C PRO A 201 9.94 -6.71 -25.39
N ALA A 202 10.93 -7.32 -26.05
CA ALA A 202 10.75 -8.58 -26.79
C ALA A 202 10.14 -9.71 -25.95
N ALA A 203 10.53 -9.81 -24.68
CA ALA A 203 9.97 -10.80 -23.74
C ALA A 203 8.47 -10.62 -23.49
N PHE A 204 7.97 -9.37 -23.54
CA PHE A 204 6.54 -9.09 -23.45
C PHE A 204 5.82 -9.63 -24.69
N MET A 205 6.34 -9.30 -25.89
CA MET A 205 5.75 -9.74 -27.15
C MET A 205 5.68 -11.27 -27.28
N GLN A 206 6.73 -11.98 -26.88
CA GLN A 206 6.76 -13.44 -26.87
C GLN A 206 5.80 -14.05 -25.84
N GLY A 207 5.47 -13.32 -24.78
CA GLY A 207 4.60 -13.77 -23.71
C GLY A 207 3.11 -13.58 -23.98
N LEU A 208 2.71 -12.91 -25.07
CA LEU A 208 1.32 -12.62 -25.41
C LEU A 208 0.59 -13.84 -25.98
N GLN A 209 -0.58 -14.14 -25.43
CA GLN A 209 -1.50 -15.13 -25.96
C GLN A 209 -2.37 -14.49 -27.05
N HIS A 210 -2.30 -15.03 -28.26
CA HIS A 210 -3.04 -14.55 -29.42
C HIS A 210 -3.39 -15.70 -30.36
N ALA A 211 -4.31 -15.46 -31.28
CA ALA A 211 -4.65 -16.46 -32.30
C ALA A 211 -3.45 -16.67 -33.25
N ALA A 212 -3.21 -17.91 -33.67
CA ALA A 212 -2.09 -18.25 -34.56
C ALA A 212 -2.11 -17.52 -35.92
N LYS A 213 -3.28 -16.99 -36.31
CA LYS A 213 -3.49 -16.21 -37.54
C LYS A 213 -3.14 -14.71 -37.40
N THR A 214 -2.84 -14.24 -36.19
CA THR A 214 -2.57 -12.83 -35.89
C THR A 214 -1.07 -12.59 -35.86
N ALA A 215 -0.56 -11.75 -36.75
CA ALA A 215 0.84 -11.32 -36.73
C ALA A 215 0.99 -10.11 -35.80
N LEU A 216 1.90 -10.21 -34.82
CA LEU A 216 2.19 -9.13 -33.87
C LEU A 216 3.47 -8.39 -34.26
N SER A 217 3.43 -7.06 -34.20
CA SER A 217 4.60 -6.20 -34.41
C SER A 217 4.64 -5.09 -33.35
N PRO A 218 5.83 -4.59 -32.96
CA PRO A 218 5.92 -3.35 -32.19
C PRO A 218 5.45 -2.17 -33.06
N ALA A 219 4.95 -1.11 -32.42
CA ALA A 219 4.42 0.06 -33.13
C ALA A 219 5.40 0.67 -34.14
N SER A 220 6.71 0.70 -33.83
CA SER A 220 7.72 1.21 -34.77
C SER A 220 7.91 0.37 -36.04
N ALA A 221 7.53 -0.91 -36.02
CA ALA A 221 7.65 -1.83 -37.15
C ALA A 221 6.29 -2.18 -37.76
N CYS A 222 5.28 -1.34 -37.52
CA CYS A 222 3.92 -1.60 -37.96
C CYS A 222 3.79 -1.55 -39.49
N PRO A 223 3.28 -2.59 -40.15
CA PRO A 223 2.85 -2.52 -41.55
C PRO A 223 1.57 -1.68 -41.61
N GLY A 224 1.70 -0.39 -41.95
CA GLY A 224 0.65 0.64 -41.76
C GLY A 224 -0.69 0.46 -42.47
N ASP A 225 -0.92 -0.64 -43.20
CA ASP A 225 -2.20 -0.89 -43.91
C ASP A 225 -2.99 -2.00 -43.21
N GLY A 226 -4.05 -1.62 -42.48
CA GLY A 226 -5.06 -2.54 -41.93
C GLY A 226 -4.64 -3.34 -40.68
N ALA A 227 -3.50 -3.01 -40.07
CA ALA A 227 -3.12 -3.52 -38.77
C ALA A 227 -3.90 -2.79 -37.65
N LEU A 228 -4.35 -3.55 -36.64
CA LEU A 228 -4.97 -3.00 -35.44
C LEU A 228 -3.88 -2.37 -34.56
N ASP A 229 -3.91 -1.05 -34.38
CA ASP A 229 -3.00 -0.35 -33.47
C ASP A 229 -3.56 -0.39 -32.04
N ILE A 230 -2.76 -0.81 -31.07
CA ILE A 230 -3.13 -0.88 -29.65
C ILE A 230 -2.03 -0.20 -28.84
N ASP A 231 -2.39 0.89 -28.17
CA ASP A 231 -1.51 1.55 -27.20
C ASP A 231 -2.16 1.61 -25.82
N VAL A 232 -1.43 1.11 -24.82
CA VAL A 232 -1.82 1.17 -23.42
C VAL A 232 -0.93 2.18 -22.73
N HIS A 233 -1.50 3.30 -22.29
CA HIS A 233 -0.74 4.41 -21.72
C HIS A 233 -1.44 5.08 -20.54
N GLU A 234 -0.68 5.95 -19.86
CA GLU A 234 -1.21 6.88 -18.86
C GLU A 234 -1.96 6.17 -17.72
N TYR A 235 -1.28 5.21 -17.09
CA TYR A 235 -1.79 4.56 -15.89
C TYR A 235 -1.76 5.53 -14.70
N MET A 236 -2.96 5.85 -14.20
CA MET A 236 -3.22 6.69 -13.04
C MET A 236 -3.62 5.80 -11.86
N THR A 237 -2.92 5.90 -10.73
CA THR A 237 -3.21 5.10 -9.53
C THR A 237 -3.04 5.90 -8.26
N ASP A 238 -3.72 5.48 -7.21
CA ASP A 238 -3.67 6.03 -5.86
C ASP A 238 -2.80 5.19 -4.91
N GLY A 239 -2.16 4.13 -5.42
CA GLY A 239 -1.35 3.19 -4.64
C GLY A 239 -2.15 2.12 -3.90
N SER A 240 -3.49 2.14 -3.97
CA SER A 240 -4.35 1.11 -3.38
C SER A 240 -4.37 -0.20 -4.16
N GLY A 241 -3.75 -0.23 -5.35
CA GLY A 241 -3.89 -1.31 -6.33
C GLY A 241 -5.05 -1.11 -7.29
N ARG A 242 -5.79 0.00 -7.18
CA ARG A 242 -6.77 0.43 -8.18
C ARG A 242 -6.23 1.58 -9.00
N GLY A 243 -6.77 1.75 -10.20
CA GLY A 243 -6.39 2.86 -11.06
C GLY A 243 -7.20 2.91 -12.35
N THR A 244 -6.87 3.91 -13.16
CA THR A 244 -7.42 4.09 -14.50
C THR A 244 -6.27 4.07 -15.49
N VAL A 245 -6.43 3.37 -16.61
CA VAL A 245 -5.45 3.34 -17.70
C VAL A 245 -6.15 3.69 -19.01
N GLN A 246 -5.45 4.38 -19.90
CA GLN A 246 -5.97 4.72 -21.21
C GLN A 246 -5.63 3.62 -22.21
N LEU A 247 -6.64 3.22 -22.99
CA LEU A 247 -6.51 2.24 -24.06
C LEU A 247 -6.89 2.91 -25.39
N ALA A 248 -5.89 3.20 -26.21
CA ALA A 248 -6.10 3.69 -27.57
C ALA A 248 -6.12 2.53 -28.55
N ARG A 249 -7.02 2.61 -29.53
CA ARG A 249 -7.22 1.60 -30.58
C ARG A 249 -7.33 2.31 -31.92
N ASP A 250 -6.46 1.97 -32.87
CA ASP A 250 -6.41 2.64 -34.17
C ASP A 250 -6.43 4.19 -34.01
N ALA A 251 -7.25 4.86 -34.81
CA ALA A 251 -7.50 6.30 -34.72
C ALA A 251 -8.65 6.68 -33.76
N ASP A 252 -9.20 5.72 -33.00
CA ASP A 252 -10.27 5.99 -32.05
C ASP A 252 -9.75 6.78 -30.83
N ALA A 253 -10.65 7.53 -30.19
CA ALA A 253 -10.34 8.19 -28.93
C ALA A 253 -9.95 7.17 -27.85
N ALA A 254 -8.92 7.49 -27.07
CA ALA A 254 -8.48 6.64 -25.96
C ALA A 254 -9.63 6.42 -24.97
N GLN A 255 -9.88 5.15 -24.65
CA GLN A 255 -10.93 4.74 -23.72
C GLN A 255 -10.35 4.57 -22.31
N ALA A 256 -11.04 5.11 -21.30
CA ALA A 256 -10.59 5.02 -19.93
C ALA A 256 -11.03 3.69 -19.31
N VAL A 257 -10.07 2.88 -18.86
CA VAL A 257 -10.32 1.56 -18.28
C VAL A 257 -9.99 1.59 -16.79
N GLU A 258 -11.01 1.36 -15.95
CA GLU A 258 -10.85 1.16 -14.51
C GLU A 258 -10.35 -0.26 -14.23
N VAL A 259 -9.26 -0.36 -13.48
CA VAL A 259 -8.56 -1.61 -13.21
C VAL A 259 -8.26 -1.79 -11.72
N GLU A 260 -8.23 -3.04 -11.31
CA GLU A 260 -7.90 -3.46 -9.95
C GLU A 260 -6.86 -4.57 -9.99
N ARG A 261 -5.86 -4.46 -9.11
CA ARG A 261 -4.81 -5.44 -8.90
C ARG A 261 -5.18 -6.33 -7.71
N ASN A 262 -5.16 -7.64 -7.93
CA ASN A 262 -5.28 -8.65 -6.89
C ASN A 262 -4.02 -9.53 -6.89
N GLY A 263 -3.04 -9.18 -6.04
CA GLY A 263 -1.73 -9.83 -6.02
C GLY A 263 -0.95 -9.54 -7.31
N GLU A 264 -0.71 -10.55 -8.14
CA GLU A 264 -0.07 -10.39 -9.45
C GLU A 264 -1.08 -10.30 -10.61
N ALA A 265 -2.33 -10.64 -10.34
CA ALA A 265 -3.40 -10.61 -11.33
C ALA A 265 -4.01 -9.21 -11.42
N TRP A 266 -4.44 -8.84 -12.63
CA TRP A 266 -5.20 -7.64 -12.90
C TRP A 266 -6.62 -8.00 -13.29
N ARG A 267 -7.56 -7.10 -13.02
CA ARG A 267 -8.96 -7.22 -13.40
C ARG A 267 -9.46 -5.87 -13.92
N VAL A 268 -10.20 -5.91 -15.02
CA VAL A 268 -10.96 -4.76 -15.51
C VAL A 268 -12.27 -4.66 -14.74
N LEU A 269 -12.52 -3.52 -14.11
CA LEU A 269 -13.77 -3.23 -13.40
C LEU A 269 -14.80 -2.59 -14.33
N ARG A 270 -14.36 -1.64 -15.15
CA ARG A 270 -15.22 -0.86 -16.04
C ARG A 270 -14.43 -0.26 -17.20
N MET A 271 -15.06 -0.10 -18.35
CA MET A 271 -14.53 0.66 -19.49
C MET A 271 -15.47 1.85 -19.72
N ARG A 272 -14.93 3.06 -19.83
CA ARG A 272 -15.66 4.32 -20.07
C ARG A 272 -15.22 4.87 -21.41
#